data_AF-A0A534RRC6-F1
#
_entry.id   AF-A0A534RRC6-F1
#
_cell.length_a   1.000
_cell.length_b   1.000
_cell.length_c   1.000
_cell.angle_alpha   90.00
_cell.angle_beta   90.00
_cell.angle_gamma   90.00
#
_symmetry.space_group_name_H-M   'P 1'
#
loop_
_entity.id
_entity.type
_entity.pdbx_description
1 polymer ?
#
loop_
_entity_poly.entity_id
_entity_poly.type
_entity_poly.pdbx_seq_one_letter_code
_entity_poly.pdbx_strand_id
1 'polypeptide(L)'
;MSRSLVGRTIVVTRPRAQAGPLADLLRERGARVLLAPAIRIVPARTRGLGEALDQLAAGAFDWVTITSRATVEMLAGRIPPRSVRAQV
;
A
#
# COMPACT_ATOMS: atom_id res chain seq x y z
N MET A 1 -9.57 -5.60 26.08
CA MET A 1 -8.22 -5.42 25.49
C MET A 1 -7.23 -5.06 26.59
N SER A 2 -6.00 -5.59 26.55
CA SER A 2 -4.97 -5.27 27.56
C SER A 2 -4.42 -3.86 27.38
N ARG A 3 -4.18 -3.15 28.49
CA ARG A 3 -3.58 -1.80 28.49
C ARG A 3 -2.05 -1.86 28.53
N SER A 4 -1.45 -2.70 27.68
CA SER A 4 -0.01 -3.00 27.73
C SER A 4 0.90 -1.83 27.35
N LEU A 5 0.36 -0.73 26.80
CA LEU A 5 1.13 0.42 26.33
C LEU A 5 0.97 1.68 27.18
N VAL A 6 0.39 1.59 28.38
CA VAL A 6 0.24 2.73 29.29
C VAL A 6 1.61 3.37 29.59
N GLY A 7 1.65 4.70 29.55
CA GLY A 7 2.87 5.49 29.75
C GLY A 7 3.81 5.53 28.53
N ARG A 8 3.54 4.75 27.46
CA ARG A 8 4.34 4.79 26.23
C ARG A 8 3.86 5.89 25.30
N THR A 9 4.81 6.61 24.72
CA THR A 9 4.58 7.48 23.56
C THR A 9 5.06 6.79 22.31
N ILE A 10 4.25 6.73 21.26
CA ILE A 10 4.60 6.08 20.00
C ILE A 10 4.39 7.05 18.85
N VAL A 11 5.42 7.21 18.02
CA VAL A 11 5.35 8.00 16.78
C VAL A 11 5.01 7.08 15.63
N VAL A 12 3.99 7.44 14.84
CA VAL A 12 3.57 6.69 13.65
C VAL A 12 3.97 7.50 12.42
N THR A 13 4.89 6.96 11.63
CA THR A 13 5.47 7.60 10.43
C THR A 13 4.83 7.18 9.11
N ARG A 14 3.78 6.35 9.17
CA ARG A 14 3.04 5.85 8.00
C ARG A 14 2.38 6.98 7.20
N PRO A 15 2.06 6.76 5.91
CA PRO A 15 1.28 7.72 5.13
C PRO A 15 -0.01 8.11 5.84
N ARG A 16 -0.37 9.39 5.78
CA ARG A 16 -1.53 9.96 6.49
C ARG A 16 -2.81 9.14 6.30
N ALA A 17 -3.11 8.74 5.06
CA ALA A 17 -4.30 7.97 4.72
C ALA A 17 -4.31 6.53 5.27
N GLN A 18 -3.16 6.00 5.71
CA GLN A 18 -3.02 4.61 6.19
C GLN A 18 -2.65 4.52 7.67
N ALA A 19 -2.42 5.65 8.35
CA ALA A 19 -1.93 5.67 9.73
C ALA A 19 -3.05 5.46 10.77
N GLY A 20 -4.31 5.77 10.42
CA GLY A 20 -5.46 5.75 11.34
C GLY A 20 -5.65 4.41 12.06
N PRO A 21 -5.87 3.29 11.34
CA PRO A 21 -6.16 2.00 11.97
C PRO A 21 -5.07 1.54 12.96
N LEU A 22 -3.79 1.75 12.62
CA LEU A 22 -2.70 1.44 13.53
C LEU A 22 -2.69 2.37 14.75
N ALA A 23 -2.90 3.67 14.55
CA ALA A 23 -2.95 4.63 15.65
C ALA A 23 -4.09 4.31 16.64
N ASP A 24 -5.25 3.88 16.14
CA ASP A 24 -6.39 3.54 16.98
C ASP A 24 -6.11 2.28 17.81
N LEU A 25 -5.58 1.21 17.19
CA LEU A 25 -5.16 -0.01 17.89
C LEU A 25 -4.10 0.23 18.98
N LEU A 26 -3.24 1.24 18.79
CA LEU A 26 -2.23 1.66 19.79
C LEU A 26 -2.87 2.46 20.93
N ARG A 27 -3.79 3.38 20.63
CA ARG A 27 -4.54 4.16 21.62
C ARG A 27 -5.41 3.26 22.50
N GLU A 28 -6.07 2.28 21.92
CA GLU A 28 -6.87 1.27 22.63
C GLU A 28 -6.04 0.49 23.67
N ARG A 29 -4.75 0.30 23.41
CA ARG A 29 -3.79 -0.33 24.33
C ARG A 29 -3.18 0.63 25.35
N GLY A 30 -3.61 1.89 25.36
CA GLY A 30 -3.21 2.92 26.33
C GLY A 30 -2.01 3.77 25.93
N ALA A 31 -1.52 3.67 24.68
CA ALA A 31 -0.41 4.50 24.21
C ALA A 31 -0.85 5.94 23.92
N ARG A 32 0.05 6.90 24.13
CA ARG A 32 -0.03 8.23 23.53
C ARG A 32 0.53 8.16 22.11
N VAL A 33 -0.30 8.41 21.10
CA VAL A 33 0.12 8.28 19.68
C VAL A 33 0.32 9.64 19.04
N LEU A 34 1.49 9.85 18.43
CA LEU A 34 1.83 11.01 17.62
C LEU A 34 1.85 10.62 16.14
N LEU A 35 0.99 11.23 15.33
CA LEU A 35 1.03 11.04 13.88
C LEU A 35 2.08 11.99 13.28
N ALA A 36 3.13 11.42 12.67
CA ALA A 36 4.18 12.16 12.00
C ALA A 36 4.47 11.55 10.62
N PRO A 37 3.56 11.65 9.64
CA PRO A 37 3.73 11.02 8.33
C PRO A 37 5.03 11.45 7.66
N ALA A 38 5.92 10.49 7.38
CA ALA A 38 7.24 10.74 6.79
C ALA A 38 7.31 10.37 5.31
N ILE A 39 6.30 9.66 4.80
CA ILE A 39 6.22 9.21 3.41
C ILE A 39 4.82 9.44 2.83
N ARG A 40 4.77 9.57 1.50
CA ARG A 40 3.53 9.62 0.72
C ARG A 40 3.60 8.63 -0.44
N ILE A 41 2.47 8.01 -0.75
CA ILE A 41 2.32 7.20 -1.95
C ILE A 41 1.81 8.13 -3.05
N VAL A 42 2.50 8.14 -4.18
CA VAL A 42 2.13 8.94 -5.36
C VAL A 42 2.19 8.06 -6.60
N PRO A 43 1.32 8.30 -7.60
CA PRO A 43 1.40 7.57 -8.86
C PRO A 43 2.74 7.82 -9.56
N ALA A 44 3.41 6.75 -9.98
CA ALA A 44 4.52 6.85 -10.92
C ALA A 44 3.97 7.05 -12.34
N ARG A 45 4.59 7.97 -13.09
CA ARG A 45 4.20 8.33 -14.47
C ARG A 45 5.43 8.29 -15.38
N THR A 46 6.17 7.20 -15.33
CA THR A 46 7.32 6.99 -16.22
C THR A 46 6.87 6.22 -17.46
N ARG A 47 7.55 6.48 -18.59
CA ARG A 47 7.32 5.75 -19.85
C ARG A 47 7.53 4.25 -19.68
N GLY A 48 8.65 3.86 -19.05
CA GLY A 48 8.98 2.44 -18.83
C GLY A 48 7.95 1.70 -17.97
N LEU A 49 7.27 2.36 -17.02
CA LEU A 49 6.16 1.73 -16.30
C LEU A 49 4.96 1.47 -17.23
N GLY A 50 4.64 2.41 -18.12
CA GLY A 50 3.58 2.21 -19.12
C GLY A 50 3.86 0.99 -20.01
N GLU A 51 5.06 0.95 -20.59
CA GLU A 51 5.50 -0.15 -21.46
C GLU A 51 5.48 -1.51 -20.73
N ALA A 52 5.92 -1.55 -19.47
CA ALA A 52 5.88 -2.78 -18.67
C ALA A 52 4.44 -3.23 -18.37
N LEU A 53 3.51 -2.30 -18.12
CA LEU A 53 2.10 -2.62 -17.90
C LEU A 53 1.43 -3.16 -19.18
N ASP A 54 1.77 -2.62 -20.35
CA ASP A 54 1.28 -3.09 -21.64
C ASP A 54 1.80 -4.51 -21.96
N GLN A 55 3.09 -4.76 -21.71
CA GLN A 55 3.69 -6.09 -21.82
C GLN A 55 3.04 -7.10 -20.87
N LEU A 56 2.79 -6.68 -19.63
CA LEU A 56 2.08 -7.50 -18.66
C LEU A 56 0.66 -7.84 -19.14
N ALA A 57 -0.10 -6.86 -19.61
CA ALA A 57 -1.45 -7.11 -20.14
C ALA A 57 -1.42 -8.03 -21.37
N ALA A 58 -0.36 -7.97 -22.18
CA ALA A 58 -0.15 -8.84 -23.33
C ALA A 58 0.28 -10.27 -22.97
N GLY A 59 0.54 -10.58 -21.69
CA GLY A 59 0.97 -11.91 -21.24
C GLY A 59 2.47 -12.17 -21.44
N ALA A 60 3.29 -11.13 -21.53
CA ALA A 60 4.73 -11.27 -21.76
C ALA A 60 5.53 -11.71 -20.52
N PHE A 61 4.90 -11.79 -19.35
CA PHE A 61 5.51 -12.25 -18.11
C PHE A 61 4.77 -13.48 -17.59
N ASP A 62 5.52 -14.53 -17.22
CA ASP A 62 4.96 -15.73 -16.62
C ASP A 62 4.54 -15.51 -15.15
N TRP A 63 5.15 -14.54 -14.48
CA TRP A 63 4.95 -14.28 -13.06
C TRP A 63 4.88 -12.79 -12.74
N VAL A 64 4.06 -12.45 -11.74
CA VAL A 64 3.98 -11.12 -11.13
C VAL A 64 4.04 -11.25 -9.62
N THR A 65 4.89 -10.47 -8.96
CA THR A 65 4.95 -10.38 -7.50
C THR A 65 4.37 -9.06 -7.02
N ILE A 66 3.45 -9.14 -6.05
CA ILE A 66 2.81 -7.98 -5.44
C ILE A 66 3.18 -7.95 -3.96
N THR A 67 3.86 -6.89 -3.53
CA THR A 67 4.40 -6.77 -2.16
C THR A 67 3.67 -5.72 -1.32
N SER A 68 2.72 -4.98 -1.90
CA SER A 68 2.00 -3.93 -1.20
C SER A 68 0.57 -3.78 -1.71
N ARG A 69 -0.32 -3.36 -0.80
CA ARG A 69 -1.69 -2.96 -1.16
C ARG A 69 -1.72 -1.83 -2.20
N ALA A 70 -0.78 -0.89 -2.12
CA ALA A 70 -0.71 0.22 -3.07
C ALA A 70 -0.45 -0.25 -4.51
N THR A 71 0.31 -1.33 -4.69
CA THR A 71 0.53 -1.93 -6.00
C THR A 71 -0.75 -2.55 -6.57
N VAL A 72 -1.56 -3.21 -5.73
CA VAL A 72 -2.87 -3.75 -6.14
C VAL A 72 -3.78 -2.63 -6.65
N GLU A 73 -3.91 -1.56 -5.87
CA GLU A 73 -4.75 -0.40 -6.22
C GLU A 73 -4.27 0.26 -7.53
N MET A 74 -2.95 0.38 -7.72
CA MET A 74 -2.36 0.92 -8.95
C MET A 74 -2.66 0.05 -10.17
N LEU A 75 -2.45 -1.28 -10.05
CA LEU A 75 -2.72 -2.22 -11.14
C LEU A 75 -4.20 -2.23 -11.51
N ALA A 76 -5.11 -2.31 -10.52
CA ALA A 76 -6.55 -2.29 -10.76
C ALA A 76 -7.02 -1.01 -11.48
N GLY A 77 -6.39 0.13 -11.19
CA GLY A 77 -6.68 1.41 -11.84
C GLY A 77 -6.07 1.57 -13.25
N ARG A 78 -5.15 0.71 -13.67
CA ARG A 78 -4.43 0.84 -14.94
C ARG A 78 -4.61 -0.31 -15.91
N ILE A 79 -4.81 -1.52 -15.41
CA ILE A 79 -4.99 -2.73 -16.21
C ILE A 79 -6.35 -3.34 -15.83
N PRO A 80 -7.41 -3.08 -16.60
CA PRO A 80 -8.69 -3.71 -16.33
C PRO A 80 -8.60 -5.24 -16.56
N PRO A 81 -9.26 -6.09 -15.75
CA PRO A 81 -9.11 -7.55 -15.84
C PRO A 81 -9.33 -8.11 -17.25
N ARG A 82 -10.30 -7.55 -17.98
CA ARG A 82 -10.62 -7.93 -19.37
C ARG A 82 -9.51 -7.67 -20.41
N SER A 83 -8.53 -6.84 -20.07
CA SER A 83 -7.40 -6.52 -20.96
C SER A 83 -6.21 -7.46 -20.79
N VAL A 84 -6.22 -8.30 -19.75
CA VAL A 84 -5.12 -9.21 -19.44
C VAL A 84 -5.30 -10.51 -20.20
N ARG A 85 -4.30 -10.86 -21.01
CA ARG A 85 -4.17 -12.18 -21.61
C ARG A 85 -3.33 -13.06 -20.69
N ALA A 86 -3.96 -13.62 -19.67
CA ALA A 86 -3.35 -14.61 -18.79
C ALA A 86 -3.72 -16.02 -19.25
N GLN A 87 -2.73 -16.90 -19.33
CA GLN A 87 -2.96 -18.34 -19.33
C GLN A 87 -3.00 -18.76 -17.85
N VAL A 88 -4.15 -19.21 -17.36
CA VAL A 88 -4.35 -19.68 -15.97
C VAL A 88 -4.41 -21.20 -15.98
#